data_AF-A0A3M4M4P9-F1
#
_entry.id   AF-A0A3M4M4P9-F1
#
_cell.length_a   1.000
_cell.length_b   1.000
_cell.length_c   1.000
_cell.angle_alpha   90.00
_cell.angle_beta   90.00
_cell.angle_gamma   90.00
#
_symmetry.space_group_name_H-M   'P 1'
#
loop_
_entity.id
_entity.type
_entity.pdbx_description
1 polymer ?
#
loop_
_entity_poly.entity_id
_entity_poly.type
_entity_poly.pdbx_seq_one_letter_code
_entity_poly.pdbx_strand_id
1 'polypeptide(L)'
;MDYPKSVPSVGLVNGKFVDENTVSGAPGSLISASWGNAVTDELLAVIRAAQINPKEEDLDQLLEAIRYIIQNDAYTKGRVYNKEEIDALLKLSNGVPVGMMAAFPKAAVPPGFLEVDGSLLSIDAYPDLAAYLGTWYNQAGDPAGYFRLPESRGEFLRGWDHGRGVDAGRGVGAFQDQLLGAHVHKETGFVDNVGAGSGASSVTGATASPGTFFGKVYGGASSTTAKAYVETSPDSLGGSIAGLFSGSAGGKETRPRNIAVMWCIKAWNEPINQGNIDVAALAALVVQASEVNRGLSRLANQTEVNAGVDDATVVTPKKMRFGFAMSFTAASGYVLFPTWLGGLLIQYGRATLAGDTFATLTWPLAWPDACYAISGAAHSSAARVNDGVSAQYRNLTKTSVILDRQDIVELSAGTRDLFVIGIGK
;
A
#
# COMPACT_ATOMS: atom_id res chain seq x y z
N MET A 1 -38.79 21.70 -19.26
CA MET A 1 -38.11 21.66 -17.95
C MET A 1 -38.04 23.10 -17.49
N ASP A 2 -39.07 23.60 -16.83
CA ASP A 2 -39.10 25.00 -16.41
C ASP A 2 -38.07 25.18 -15.29
N TYR A 3 -37.05 26.00 -15.52
CA TYR A 3 -36.04 26.35 -14.53
C TYR A 3 -35.76 27.85 -14.63
N PRO A 4 -35.75 28.60 -13.51
CA PRO A 4 -35.91 28.11 -12.14
C PRO A 4 -37.40 27.89 -11.81
N LYS A 5 -37.74 26.74 -11.21
CA LYS A 5 -39.12 26.41 -10.81
C LYS A 5 -39.70 27.34 -9.74
N SER A 6 -38.83 28.11 -9.09
CA SER A 6 -39.15 29.04 -8.00
C SER A 6 -39.67 30.39 -8.49
N VAL A 7 -39.63 30.68 -9.80
CA VAL A 7 -40.14 31.94 -10.36
C VAL A 7 -41.39 31.66 -11.20
N PRO A 8 -42.59 31.95 -10.67
CA PRO A 8 -43.82 31.87 -11.45
C PRO A 8 -43.74 32.80 -12.67
N SER A 9 -44.22 32.34 -13.83
CA SER A 9 -44.34 33.15 -15.05
C SER A 9 -43.02 33.63 -15.67
N VAL A 10 -42.00 32.77 -15.76
CA VAL A 10 -40.76 33.02 -16.54
C VAL A 10 -40.99 33.23 -18.05
N GLY A 11 -42.23 33.14 -18.53
CA GLY A 11 -42.60 33.47 -19.91
C GLY A 11 -42.08 32.47 -20.95
N LEU A 12 -41.85 31.21 -20.57
CA LEU A 12 -41.39 30.18 -21.49
C LEU A 12 -42.53 29.72 -22.42
N VAL A 13 -42.24 29.55 -23.71
CA VAL A 13 -43.17 28.95 -24.68
C VAL A 13 -42.61 27.60 -25.09
N ASN A 14 -43.36 26.52 -24.86
CA ASN A 14 -42.92 25.14 -25.10
C ASN A 14 -41.58 24.78 -24.40
N GLY A 15 -41.34 25.36 -23.22
CA GLY A 15 -40.13 25.12 -22.44
C GLY A 15 -38.86 25.81 -22.98
N LYS A 16 -39.01 26.79 -23.88
CA LYS A 16 -37.90 27.61 -24.42
C LYS A 16 -38.10 29.09 -24.09
N PHE A 17 -36.98 29.80 -23.96
CA PHE A 17 -36.99 31.26 -23.88
C PHE A 17 -37.49 31.87 -25.20
N VAL A 18 -38.31 32.91 -25.10
CA VAL A 18 -38.82 33.67 -26.24
C VAL A 18 -38.54 35.15 -26.03
N ASP A 19 -38.26 35.86 -27.12
CA ASP A 19 -38.12 37.30 -27.10
C ASP A 19 -39.47 37.99 -26.88
N GLU A 20 -39.42 39.23 -26.41
CA GLU A 20 -40.60 40.08 -26.35
C GLU A 20 -41.17 40.31 -27.76
N ASN A 21 -42.48 40.11 -27.91
CA ASN A 21 -43.18 40.41 -29.16
C ASN A 21 -44.05 41.65 -28.99
N THR A 22 -43.48 42.80 -29.34
CA THR A 22 -44.11 44.12 -29.23
C THR A 22 -45.36 44.30 -30.11
N VAL A 23 -45.51 43.50 -31.18
CA VAL A 23 -46.66 43.55 -32.09
C VAL A 23 -47.88 42.81 -31.49
N SER A 24 -47.64 41.70 -30.80
CA SER A 24 -48.70 40.91 -30.15
C SER A 24 -48.94 41.26 -28.67
N GLY A 25 -48.07 42.09 -28.09
CA GLY A 25 -48.10 42.43 -26.65
C GLY A 25 -47.63 41.30 -25.74
N ALA A 26 -46.95 40.28 -26.27
CA ALA A 26 -46.47 39.16 -25.49
C ALA A 26 -45.11 39.49 -24.83
N PRO A 27 -45.00 39.44 -23.48
CA PRO A 27 -43.76 39.70 -22.79
C PRO A 27 -42.73 38.61 -23.07
N GLY A 28 -41.45 39.00 -23.19
CA GLY A 28 -40.34 38.07 -23.34
C GLY A 28 -40.08 37.25 -22.08
N SER A 29 -39.35 36.16 -22.22
CA SER A 29 -39.00 35.32 -21.07
C SER A 29 -38.06 36.03 -20.09
N LEU A 30 -38.28 35.82 -18.80
CA LEU A 30 -37.49 36.44 -17.74
C LEU A 30 -36.26 35.59 -17.40
N ILE A 31 -35.06 36.19 -17.50
CA ILE A 31 -33.81 35.60 -17.03
C ILE A 31 -33.42 36.29 -15.71
N SER A 32 -33.81 35.71 -14.58
CA SER A 32 -33.46 36.26 -13.27
C SER A 32 -31.95 36.09 -12.97
N ALA A 33 -31.38 36.98 -12.15
CA ALA A 33 -30.00 36.83 -11.67
C ALA A 33 -29.77 35.49 -10.95
N SER A 34 -30.79 34.98 -10.23
CA SER A 34 -30.74 33.66 -9.60
C SER A 34 -30.56 32.53 -10.61
N TRP A 35 -31.18 32.64 -11.79
CA TRP A 35 -31.01 31.65 -12.85
C TRP A 35 -29.64 31.78 -13.51
N GLY A 36 -29.22 33.01 -13.85
CA GLY A 36 -27.92 33.27 -14.44
C GLY A 36 -26.78 32.74 -13.59
N ASN A 37 -26.80 33.05 -12.29
CA ASN A 37 -25.81 32.56 -11.33
C ASN A 37 -25.84 31.03 -11.20
N ALA A 38 -27.02 30.40 -11.17
CA ALA A 38 -27.11 28.95 -11.05
C ALA A 38 -26.48 28.23 -12.25
N VAL A 39 -26.72 28.71 -13.47
CA VAL A 39 -26.09 28.16 -14.69
C VAL A 39 -24.57 28.39 -14.65
N THR A 40 -24.12 29.58 -14.26
CA THR A 40 -22.68 29.88 -14.12
C THR A 40 -22.01 28.98 -13.09
N ASP A 41 -22.62 28.76 -11.93
CA ASP A 41 -22.08 27.90 -10.87
C ASP A 41 -21.99 26.43 -11.31
N GLU A 42 -22.95 25.92 -12.09
CA GLU A 42 -22.86 24.57 -12.68
C GLU A 42 -21.67 24.43 -13.62
N LEU A 43 -21.45 25.41 -14.50
CA LEU A 43 -20.30 25.41 -15.41
C LEU A 43 -18.97 25.49 -14.65
N LEU A 44 -18.89 26.36 -13.63
CA LEU A 44 -17.70 26.47 -12.78
C LEU A 44 -17.44 25.18 -11.99
N ALA A 45 -18.47 24.46 -11.58
CA ALA A 45 -18.31 23.17 -10.91
C ALA A 45 -17.64 22.12 -11.82
N VAL A 46 -18.02 22.05 -13.10
CA VAL A 46 -17.38 21.14 -14.08
C VAL A 46 -15.91 21.51 -14.30
N ILE A 47 -15.60 22.81 -14.45
CA ILE A 47 -14.23 23.29 -14.65
C ILE A 47 -13.35 22.97 -13.43
N ARG A 48 -13.85 23.22 -12.23
CA ARG A 48 -13.14 22.90 -10.98
C ARG A 48 -12.97 21.40 -10.75
N ALA A 49 -13.92 20.57 -11.19
CA ALA A 49 -13.79 19.12 -11.12
C ALA A 49 -12.58 18.61 -11.91
N ALA A 50 -12.25 19.26 -13.02
CA ALA A 50 -11.03 19.01 -13.79
C ALA A 50 -9.75 19.64 -13.19
N GLN A 51 -9.82 20.18 -11.97
CA GLN A 51 -8.71 20.89 -11.29
C GLN A 51 -8.22 22.14 -12.05
N ILE A 52 -9.07 22.71 -12.91
CA ILE A 52 -8.78 23.95 -13.63
C ILE A 52 -9.29 25.12 -12.78
N ASN A 53 -8.44 26.13 -12.57
CA ASN A 53 -8.87 27.37 -11.91
C ASN A 53 -9.56 28.27 -12.95
N PRO A 54 -10.88 28.56 -12.82
CA PRO A 54 -11.61 29.30 -13.83
C PRO A 54 -11.04 30.71 -14.06
N LYS A 55 -11.01 31.14 -15.31
CA LYS A 55 -10.57 32.48 -15.73
C LYS A 55 -11.60 33.11 -16.66
N GLU A 56 -11.83 34.40 -16.52
CA GLU A 56 -12.86 35.10 -17.32
C GLU A 56 -12.43 35.30 -18.77
N GLU A 57 -11.12 35.44 -19.01
CA GLU A 57 -10.53 35.60 -20.34
C GLU A 57 -10.41 34.29 -21.14
N ASP A 58 -10.67 33.14 -20.50
CA ASP A 58 -10.56 31.82 -21.09
C ASP A 58 -11.94 31.28 -21.53
N LEU A 59 -12.10 31.09 -22.84
CA LEU A 59 -13.37 30.73 -23.46
C LEU A 59 -13.47 29.23 -23.83
N ASP A 60 -12.42 28.43 -23.58
CA ASP A 60 -12.39 26.99 -23.88
C ASP A 60 -12.16 26.08 -22.66
N GLN A 61 -11.95 26.64 -21.47
CA GLN A 61 -11.84 25.92 -20.19
C GLN A 61 -12.94 24.86 -19.92
N LEU A 62 -14.19 25.07 -20.32
CA LEU A 62 -15.25 24.06 -20.15
C LEU A 62 -15.03 22.84 -21.06
N LEU A 63 -14.61 23.09 -22.30
CA LEU A 63 -14.29 22.04 -23.26
C LEU A 63 -13.05 21.26 -22.83
N GLU A 64 -12.03 21.96 -22.31
CA GLU A 64 -10.85 21.34 -21.72
C GLU A 64 -11.22 20.48 -20.50
N ALA A 65 -12.07 20.98 -19.60
CA ALA A 65 -12.54 20.24 -18.44
C ALA A 65 -13.29 18.96 -18.84
N ILE A 66 -14.20 19.03 -19.82
CA ILE A 66 -14.93 17.85 -20.31
C ILE A 66 -13.98 16.83 -20.94
N ARG A 67 -13.01 17.27 -21.75
CA ARG A 67 -12.00 16.37 -22.34
C ARG A 67 -11.15 15.72 -21.26
N TYR A 68 -10.69 16.49 -20.26
CA TYR A 68 -9.94 15.98 -19.12
C TYR A 68 -10.75 14.96 -18.33
N ILE A 69 -12.01 15.26 -18.02
CA ILE A 69 -12.90 14.36 -17.30
C ILE A 69 -13.08 13.06 -18.09
N ILE A 70 -13.43 13.11 -19.39
CA ILE A 70 -13.64 11.91 -20.22
C ILE A 70 -12.36 11.08 -20.40
N GLN A 71 -11.21 11.72 -20.62
CA GLN A 71 -9.92 11.03 -20.80
C GLN A 71 -9.45 10.39 -19.49
N ASN A 72 -9.75 11.00 -18.34
CA ASN A 72 -9.44 10.46 -17.03
C ASN A 72 -10.57 9.58 -16.46
N ASP A 73 -11.77 9.54 -17.03
CA ASP A 73 -12.88 8.68 -16.57
C ASP A 73 -12.60 7.19 -16.81
N ALA A 74 -11.73 6.88 -17.77
CA ALA A 74 -11.17 5.54 -17.92
C ALA A 74 -10.17 5.17 -16.80
N TYR A 75 -9.81 6.11 -15.92
CA TYR A 75 -8.79 5.97 -14.88
C TYR A 75 -9.09 6.64 -13.52
N THR A 76 -10.26 7.25 -13.30
CA THR A 76 -10.65 7.83 -12.01
C THR A 76 -11.29 6.80 -11.09
N LYS A 77 -10.44 5.86 -10.65
CA LYS A 77 -10.32 5.50 -9.22
C LYS A 77 -9.93 6.74 -8.40
N GLY A 78 -10.75 7.79 -8.42
CA GLY A 78 -10.67 8.97 -7.55
C GLY A 78 -11.58 8.86 -6.32
N ARG A 79 -12.34 7.76 -6.22
CA ARG A 79 -12.91 7.34 -4.94
C ARG A 79 -11.73 6.91 -4.06
N VAL A 80 -11.55 7.60 -2.93
CA VAL A 80 -10.80 7.03 -1.81
C VAL A 80 -11.58 5.79 -1.40
N TYR A 81 -11.19 4.63 -1.93
CA TYR A 81 -11.75 3.37 -1.50
C TYR A 81 -11.37 3.21 -0.04
N ASN A 82 -12.36 2.98 0.81
CA ASN A 82 -12.07 2.50 2.17
C ASN A 82 -11.39 1.13 2.05
N LYS A 83 -10.74 0.69 3.14
CA LYS A 83 -10.02 -0.57 3.17
C LYS A 83 -10.91 -1.73 2.71
N GLU A 84 -12.18 -1.71 3.11
CA GLU A 84 -13.15 -2.75 2.79
C GLU A 84 -13.44 -2.86 1.28
N GLU A 85 -13.49 -1.74 0.57
CA GLU A 85 -13.71 -1.69 -0.87
C GLU A 85 -12.45 -2.02 -1.67
N ILE A 86 -11.27 -1.63 -1.19
CA ILE A 86 -10.00 -2.08 -1.77
C ILE A 86 -9.88 -3.60 -1.60
N ASP A 87 -10.11 -4.10 -0.39
CA ASP A 87 -10.07 -5.53 -0.08
C ASP A 87 -11.13 -6.30 -0.91
N ALA A 88 -12.32 -5.74 -1.14
CA ALA A 88 -13.34 -6.34 -2.00
C ALA A 88 -12.94 -6.38 -3.48
N LEU A 89 -12.30 -5.31 -3.99
CA LEU A 89 -11.80 -5.26 -5.35
C LEU A 89 -10.58 -6.17 -5.57
N LEU A 90 -9.71 -6.32 -4.57
CA LEU A 90 -8.57 -7.24 -4.59
C LEU A 90 -9.00 -8.70 -4.44
N LYS A 91 -10.05 -8.97 -3.65
CA LYS A 91 -10.75 -10.27 -3.64
C LYS A 91 -11.33 -10.64 -5.01
N LEU A 92 -11.76 -9.64 -5.79
CA LEU A 92 -12.28 -9.86 -7.15
C LEU A 92 -11.16 -9.95 -8.21
N SER A 93 -10.02 -9.27 -8.02
CA SER A 93 -8.90 -9.28 -8.96
C SER A 93 -7.97 -10.49 -8.81
N ASN A 94 -7.94 -11.11 -7.63
CA ASN A 94 -7.27 -12.39 -7.45
C ASN A 94 -8.21 -13.54 -7.83
N GLY A 95 -8.02 -14.08 -9.03
CA GLY A 95 -8.84 -15.20 -9.55
C GLY A 95 -8.74 -16.52 -8.76
N VAL A 96 -8.07 -16.55 -7.60
CA VAL A 96 -7.90 -17.73 -6.73
C VAL A 96 -8.25 -17.33 -5.28
N PRO A 97 -9.39 -17.79 -4.74
CA PRO A 97 -9.80 -17.46 -3.37
C PRO A 97 -8.95 -18.20 -2.32
N VAL A 98 -8.79 -17.59 -1.14
CA VAL A 98 -8.22 -18.25 0.05
C VAL A 98 -8.99 -19.54 0.33
N GLY A 99 -8.28 -20.62 0.67
CA GLY A 99 -8.86 -21.94 0.87
C GLY A 99 -8.87 -22.83 -0.38
N MET A 100 -8.66 -22.28 -1.58
CA MET A 100 -8.56 -23.09 -2.79
C MET A 100 -7.32 -24.00 -2.73
N MET A 101 -7.53 -25.31 -2.93
CA MET A 101 -6.45 -26.25 -3.14
C MET A 101 -6.08 -26.36 -4.62
N ALA A 102 -4.79 -26.35 -4.91
CA ALA A 102 -4.24 -26.50 -6.26
C ALA A 102 -3.07 -27.48 -6.28
N ALA A 103 -2.95 -28.21 -7.39
CA ALA A 103 -1.86 -29.13 -7.65
C ALA A 103 -0.69 -28.42 -8.34
N PHE A 104 0.50 -28.50 -7.76
CA PHE A 104 1.72 -27.97 -8.34
C PHE A 104 2.66 -29.11 -8.79
N PRO A 105 3.17 -29.08 -10.04
CA PRO A 105 4.00 -30.16 -10.59
C PRO A 105 5.47 -30.09 -10.13
N LYS A 106 5.81 -29.20 -9.19
CA LYS A 106 7.16 -28.98 -8.68
C LYS A 106 7.14 -28.95 -7.15
N ALA A 107 8.20 -29.47 -6.53
CA ALA A 107 8.45 -29.37 -5.09
C ALA A 107 8.94 -27.96 -4.68
N ALA A 108 8.12 -26.94 -4.95
CA ALA A 108 8.38 -25.55 -4.54
C ALA A 108 7.04 -24.82 -4.33
N VAL A 109 6.80 -24.37 -3.10
CA VAL A 109 5.51 -23.75 -2.72
C VAL A 109 5.45 -22.35 -3.34
N PRO A 110 4.45 -22.06 -4.19
CA PRO A 110 4.33 -20.74 -4.79
C PRO A 110 3.99 -19.66 -3.73
N PRO A 111 4.39 -18.40 -3.95
CA PRO A 111 3.97 -17.30 -3.10
C PRO A 111 2.45 -17.22 -2.98
N GLY A 112 1.93 -17.00 -1.77
CA GLY A 112 0.49 -16.98 -1.51
C GLY A 112 -0.13 -18.33 -1.13
N PHE A 113 0.65 -19.41 -1.17
CA PHE A 113 0.20 -20.76 -0.88
C PHE A 113 1.01 -21.39 0.27
N LEU A 114 0.43 -22.41 0.88
CA LEU A 114 1.08 -23.30 1.85
C LEU A 114 0.90 -24.74 1.38
N GLU A 115 1.88 -25.62 1.64
CA GLU A 115 1.70 -27.05 1.41
C GLU A 115 0.62 -27.61 2.35
N VAL A 116 -0.18 -28.57 1.88
CA VAL A 116 -1.26 -29.18 2.66
C VAL A 116 -0.72 -30.41 3.40
N ASP A 117 0.00 -30.13 4.48
CA ASP A 117 0.92 -31.02 5.18
C ASP A 117 0.57 -31.29 6.66
N GLY A 118 -0.66 -30.97 7.08
CA GLY A 118 -1.11 -31.16 8.45
C GLY A 118 -0.53 -30.18 9.47
N SER A 119 0.24 -29.17 9.05
CA SER A 119 0.90 -28.22 9.95
C SER A 119 -0.09 -27.44 10.83
N LEU A 120 0.36 -27.11 12.05
CA LEU A 120 -0.33 -26.25 12.98
C LEU A 120 0.16 -24.80 12.80
N LEU A 121 -0.75 -23.88 12.48
CA LEU A 121 -0.45 -22.50 12.10
C LEU A 121 -1.10 -21.51 13.05
N SER A 122 -0.47 -20.35 13.25
CA SER A 122 -1.04 -19.26 14.06
C SER A 122 -2.17 -18.55 13.32
N ILE A 123 -3.27 -18.31 14.02
CA ILE A 123 -4.41 -17.52 13.52
C ILE A 123 -3.96 -16.08 13.20
N ASP A 124 -3.06 -15.52 14.01
CA ASP A 124 -2.57 -14.15 13.79
C ASP A 124 -1.71 -14.04 12.52
N ALA A 125 -0.99 -15.10 12.17
CA ALA A 125 -0.16 -15.14 10.97
C ALA A 125 -0.98 -15.36 9.69
N TYR A 126 -2.07 -16.13 9.77
CA TYR A 126 -2.90 -16.50 8.61
C TYR A 126 -4.41 -16.33 8.89
N PRO A 127 -4.87 -15.11 9.19
CA PRO A 127 -6.23 -14.88 9.68
C PRO A 127 -7.32 -15.25 8.66
N ASP A 128 -7.08 -14.98 7.37
CA ASP A 128 -8.05 -15.31 6.31
C ASP A 128 -8.20 -16.83 6.13
N LEU A 129 -7.10 -17.57 6.17
CA LEU A 129 -7.12 -19.03 6.04
C LEU A 129 -7.70 -19.68 7.31
N ALA A 130 -7.36 -19.15 8.49
CA ALA A 130 -7.95 -19.56 9.75
C ALA A 130 -9.47 -19.36 9.76
N ALA A 131 -9.94 -18.22 9.27
CA ALA A 131 -11.38 -17.95 9.15
C ALA A 131 -12.07 -18.90 8.15
N TYR A 132 -11.40 -19.27 7.06
CA TYR A 132 -11.92 -20.20 6.07
C TYR A 132 -12.00 -21.65 6.58
N LEU A 133 -10.91 -22.18 7.16
CA LEU A 133 -10.84 -23.57 7.63
C LEU A 133 -11.51 -23.76 9.00
N GLY A 134 -11.54 -22.71 9.83
CA GLY A 134 -11.99 -22.79 11.21
C GLY A 134 -11.24 -23.87 11.99
N THR A 135 -11.98 -24.69 12.73
CA THR A 135 -11.45 -25.80 13.53
C THR A 135 -11.62 -27.17 12.85
N TRP A 136 -11.96 -27.21 11.55
CA TRP A 136 -12.40 -28.43 10.86
C TRP A 136 -11.36 -29.56 10.88
N TYR A 137 -10.08 -29.20 10.89
CA TYR A 137 -8.96 -30.13 10.93
C TYR A 137 -8.23 -30.16 12.28
N ASN A 138 -8.67 -29.35 13.25
CA ASN A 138 -8.03 -29.30 14.56
C ASN A 138 -8.18 -30.63 15.29
N GLN A 139 -7.16 -30.98 16.05
CA GLN A 139 -7.12 -32.18 16.86
C GLN A 139 -7.29 -31.84 18.34
N ALA A 140 -7.68 -32.85 19.13
CA ALA A 140 -7.74 -32.69 20.57
C ALA A 140 -6.36 -32.34 21.12
N GLY A 141 -6.26 -31.19 21.81
CA GLY A 141 -5.00 -30.69 22.37
C GLY A 141 -4.32 -29.60 21.54
N ASP A 142 -4.87 -29.21 20.38
CA ASP A 142 -4.36 -28.05 19.66
C ASP A 142 -4.55 -26.76 20.51
N PRO A 143 -3.49 -25.93 20.66
CA PRO A 143 -3.54 -24.74 21.50
C PRO A 143 -4.47 -23.66 20.94
N ALA A 144 -5.07 -22.87 21.83
CA ALA A 144 -5.84 -21.70 21.45
C ALA A 144 -4.96 -20.68 20.69
N GLY A 145 -5.51 -20.03 19.67
CA GLY A 145 -4.75 -19.14 18.78
C GLY A 145 -4.12 -19.84 17.58
N TYR A 146 -4.33 -21.15 17.42
CA TYR A 146 -3.81 -21.93 16.30
C TYR A 146 -4.92 -22.71 15.58
N PHE A 147 -4.68 -23.03 14.31
CA PHE A 147 -5.53 -23.89 13.48
C PHE A 147 -4.67 -24.85 12.67
N ARG A 148 -5.25 -25.98 12.27
CA ARG A 148 -4.53 -27.05 11.56
C ARG A 148 -4.88 -27.07 10.07
N LEU A 149 -3.87 -27.31 9.23
CA LEU A 149 -4.08 -27.61 7.82
C LEU A 149 -4.56 -29.06 7.61
N PRO A 150 -5.25 -29.37 6.50
CA PRO A 150 -5.44 -30.75 6.08
C PRO A 150 -4.07 -31.43 5.83
N GLU A 151 -4.03 -32.76 5.95
CA GLU A 151 -2.90 -33.59 5.54
C GLU A 151 -3.29 -34.34 4.27
N SER A 152 -2.61 -34.06 3.16
CA SER A 152 -2.93 -34.65 1.85
C SER A 152 -1.74 -35.36 1.19
N ARG A 153 -0.59 -35.40 1.86
CA ARG A 153 0.63 -36.00 1.30
C ARG A 153 0.45 -37.51 1.20
N GLY A 154 0.55 -38.02 -0.02
CA GLY A 154 0.35 -39.45 -0.31
C GLY A 154 -1.11 -39.85 -0.55
N GLU A 155 -2.06 -38.92 -0.41
CA GLU A 155 -3.49 -39.23 -0.51
C GLU A 155 -4.05 -39.01 -1.91
N PHE A 156 -5.01 -39.87 -2.29
CA PHE A 156 -5.85 -39.65 -3.46
C PHE A 156 -7.09 -38.85 -3.09
N LEU A 157 -7.21 -37.64 -3.63
CA LEU A 157 -8.41 -36.83 -3.45
C LEU A 157 -9.54 -37.32 -4.36
N ARG A 158 -10.75 -37.39 -3.81
CA ARG A 158 -11.99 -37.70 -4.54
C ARG A 158 -13.09 -36.71 -4.22
N GLY A 159 -14.04 -36.58 -5.15
CA GLY A 159 -15.22 -35.76 -4.93
C GLY A 159 -16.05 -36.28 -3.76
N TRP A 160 -16.56 -35.35 -2.94
CA TRP A 160 -17.54 -35.67 -1.91
C TRP A 160 -18.88 -36.03 -2.57
N ASP A 161 -19.53 -37.08 -2.09
CA ASP A 161 -20.80 -37.56 -2.63
C ASP A 161 -21.89 -36.47 -2.61
N HIS A 162 -21.91 -35.65 -1.55
CA HIS A 162 -22.85 -34.54 -1.37
C HIS A 162 -24.30 -34.86 -1.74
N GLY A 163 -24.77 -36.08 -1.40
CA GLY A 163 -26.14 -36.52 -1.65
C GLY A 163 -26.38 -37.16 -3.02
N ARG A 164 -25.35 -37.41 -3.83
CA ARG A 164 -25.47 -38.11 -5.11
C ARG A 164 -25.80 -39.60 -4.93
N GLY A 165 -25.43 -40.20 -3.80
CA GLY A 165 -25.77 -41.58 -3.43
C GLY A 165 -24.82 -42.66 -3.98
N VAL A 166 -23.70 -42.29 -4.60
CA VAL A 166 -22.67 -43.25 -5.02
C VAL A 166 -21.74 -43.61 -3.86
N ASP A 167 -21.57 -42.68 -2.94
CA ASP A 167 -20.71 -42.81 -1.78
C ASP A 167 -21.40 -42.21 -0.54
N ALA A 168 -22.60 -42.73 -0.26
CA ALA A 168 -23.44 -42.25 0.81
C ALA A 168 -22.79 -42.45 2.19
N GLY A 169 -22.91 -41.44 3.05
CA GLY A 169 -22.46 -41.49 4.44
C GLY A 169 -21.02 -41.06 4.69
N ARG A 170 -20.21 -40.83 3.65
CA ARG A 170 -18.85 -40.25 3.84
C ARG A 170 -18.92 -38.72 3.91
N GLY A 171 -18.31 -38.16 4.96
CA GLY A 171 -18.17 -36.72 5.14
C GLY A 171 -17.00 -36.12 4.35
N VAL A 172 -17.03 -34.80 4.13
CA VAL A 172 -15.89 -34.05 3.58
C VAL A 172 -14.70 -34.15 4.53
N GLY A 173 -13.50 -34.39 4.00
CA GLY A 173 -12.27 -34.48 4.77
C GLY A 173 -12.08 -35.81 5.51
N ALA A 174 -13.00 -36.76 5.38
CA ALA A 174 -12.87 -38.07 6.01
C ALA A 174 -11.82 -38.94 5.30
N PHE A 175 -10.95 -39.57 6.09
CA PHE A 175 -10.00 -40.57 5.61
C PHE A 175 -10.73 -41.86 5.21
N GLN A 176 -10.23 -42.50 4.16
CA GLN A 176 -10.66 -43.82 3.73
C GLN A 176 -9.43 -44.68 3.45
N ASP A 177 -9.37 -45.83 4.11
CA ASP A 177 -8.33 -46.82 3.84
C ASP A 177 -8.52 -47.47 2.47
N GLN A 178 -7.44 -48.05 1.94
CA GLN A 178 -7.47 -48.80 0.69
C GLN A 178 -8.49 -49.95 0.78
N LEU A 179 -9.23 -50.18 -0.30
CA LEU A 179 -10.17 -51.30 -0.41
C LEU A 179 -10.06 -51.93 -1.80
N LEU A 180 -9.86 -53.25 -1.83
CA LEU A 180 -10.02 -54.04 -3.03
C LEU A 180 -11.42 -54.68 -3.03
N GLY A 181 -12.13 -54.57 -4.15
CA GLY A 181 -13.42 -55.22 -4.31
C GLY A 181 -13.31 -56.73 -4.08
N ALA A 182 -14.29 -57.30 -3.37
CA ALA A 182 -14.37 -58.74 -3.18
C ALA A 182 -14.43 -59.43 -4.55
N HIS A 183 -13.54 -60.40 -4.77
CA HIS A 183 -13.50 -61.20 -5.99
C HIS A 183 -12.97 -62.60 -5.67
N VAL A 184 -13.19 -63.54 -6.58
CA VAL A 184 -12.74 -64.92 -6.47
C VAL A 184 -11.92 -65.31 -7.70
N HIS A 185 -10.88 -66.10 -7.51
CA HIS A 185 -10.12 -66.72 -8.59
C HIS A 185 -10.66 -68.13 -8.81
N LYS A 186 -11.04 -68.46 -10.04
CA LYS A 186 -11.38 -69.84 -10.41
C LYS A 186 -10.14 -70.50 -10.97
N GLU A 187 -9.53 -71.37 -10.18
CA GLU A 187 -8.39 -72.16 -10.64
C GLU A 187 -8.90 -73.40 -11.37
N THR A 188 -8.52 -73.54 -12.65
CA THR A 188 -8.76 -74.77 -13.42
C THR A 188 -7.51 -75.64 -13.31
N GLY A 189 -7.53 -76.61 -12.41
CA GLY A 189 -6.51 -77.66 -12.37
C GLY A 189 -6.85 -78.78 -13.34
N PHE A 190 -5.88 -79.22 -14.13
CA PHE A 190 -5.93 -80.56 -14.73
C PHE A 190 -5.46 -81.55 -13.66
N VAL A 191 -6.32 -82.49 -13.29
CA VAL A 191 -5.92 -83.64 -12.49
C VAL A 191 -5.31 -84.64 -13.48
N ASP A 192 -3.98 -84.65 -13.58
CA ASP A 192 -3.30 -85.72 -14.31
C ASP A 192 -3.26 -86.93 -13.38
N ASN A 193 -4.08 -87.92 -13.69
CA ASN A 193 -4.13 -89.16 -12.93
C ASN A 193 -2.94 -90.01 -13.40
N VAL A 194 -1.74 -89.72 -12.89
CA VAL A 194 -0.53 -90.49 -13.23
C VAL A 194 -0.56 -91.82 -12.47
N GLY A 195 -1.47 -92.70 -12.87
CA GLY A 195 -1.32 -94.13 -12.67
C GLY A 195 -0.19 -94.61 -13.57
N ALA A 196 0.84 -95.24 -13.00
CA ALA A 196 1.94 -95.80 -13.76
C ALA A 196 1.41 -96.77 -14.84
N GLY A 197 1.50 -96.37 -16.11
CA GLY A 197 1.46 -97.28 -17.25
C GLY A 197 0.20 -97.33 -18.13
N SER A 198 -0.59 -96.27 -18.30
CA SER A 198 -1.66 -96.29 -19.33
C SER A 198 -1.81 -94.95 -20.04
N GLY A 199 -1.88 -95.01 -21.37
CA GLY A 199 -1.90 -93.87 -22.28
C GLY A 199 -3.00 -92.86 -21.99
N ALA A 200 -2.72 -91.61 -22.34
CA ALA A 200 -3.55 -90.44 -22.13
C ALA A 200 -5.04 -90.69 -22.40
N SER A 201 -5.88 -90.41 -21.42
CA SER A 201 -7.33 -90.28 -21.62
C SER A 201 -7.75 -88.90 -21.13
N SER A 202 -8.13 -88.03 -22.07
CA SER A 202 -8.61 -86.68 -21.79
C SER A 202 -9.96 -86.74 -21.08
N VAL A 203 -10.06 -86.14 -19.88
CA VAL A 203 -11.35 -85.87 -19.24
C VAL A 203 -11.80 -84.48 -19.66
N THR A 204 -12.60 -84.41 -20.73
CA THR A 204 -13.28 -83.18 -21.15
C THR A 204 -14.66 -83.13 -20.50
N GLY A 205 -14.96 -82.08 -19.73
CA GLY A 205 -16.33 -81.77 -19.30
C GLY A 205 -16.67 -81.90 -17.81
N ALA A 206 -15.71 -82.07 -16.90
CA ALA A 206 -16.00 -82.12 -15.47
C ALA A 206 -16.19 -80.70 -14.88
N THR A 207 -17.43 -80.19 -14.87
CA THR A 207 -17.84 -79.05 -14.04
C THR A 207 -18.28 -79.53 -12.67
N ALA A 208 -17.39 -79.47 -11.67
CA ALA A 208 -17.76 -79.66 -10.27
C ALA A 208 -17.36 -78.43 -9.44
N SER A 209 -18.22 -78.05 -8.48
CA SER A 209 -17.97 -76.94 -7.56
C SER A 209 -16.79 -77.25 -6.62
N PRO A 210 -16.01 -76.24 -6.18
CA PRO A 210 -14.76 -76.43 -5.42
C PRO A 210 -14.87 -77.07 -4.04
N GLY A 211 -16.09 -77.41 -3.58
CA GLY A 211 -16.36 -77.85 -2.21
C GLY A 211 -16.09 -79.33 -1.90
N THR A 212 -15.85 -80.19 -2.89
CA THR A 212 -15.86 -81.65 -2.68
C THR A 212 -14.49 -82.33 -2.73
N PHE A 213 -13.38 -81.58 -2.72
CA PHE A 213 -12.03 -82.15 -2.78
C PHE A 213 -11.29 -82.25 -1.42
N PHE A 214 -11.98 -82.03 -0.29
CA PHE A 214 -11.39 -82.08 1.05
C PHE A 214 -11.85 -83.32 1.83
N GLY A 215 -11.47 -84.51 1.35
CA GLY A 215 -11.61 -85.77 2.09
C GLY A 215 -10.37 -86.04 2.96
N LYS A 216 -10.56 -85.88 4.28
CA LYS A 216 -9.66 -86.06 5.44
C LYS A 216 -8.63 -87.23 5.35
N VAL A 217 -7.35 -86.98 5.70
CA VAL A 217 -6.38 -88.03 6.07
C VAL A 217 -5.77 -87.73 7.45
N TYR A 218 -5.65 -88.76 8.28
CA TYR A 218 -5.14 -88.71 9.67
C TYR A 218 -3.67 -89.19 9.77
N GLY A 219 -2.88 -88.52 10.61
CA GLY A 219 -1.84 -89.15 11.44
C GLY A 219 -0.37 -88.91 11.06
N GLY A 220 0.33 -88.01 11.76
CA GLY A 220 1.41 -88.48 12.65
C GLY A 220 2.91 -88.21 12.39
N ALA A 221 3.37 -87.25 11.58
CA ALA A 221 4.78 -86.79 11.52
C ALA A 221 4.94 -85.51 10.68
N SER A 222 5.77 -84.59 11.16
CA SER A 222 5.99 -83.27 10.54
C SER A 222 7.14 -83.34 9.52
N SER A 223 6.87 -82.90 8.29
CA SER A 223 7.87 -82.55 7.28
C SER A 223 7.80 -81.03 7.07
N THR A 224 8.94 -80.34 7.16
CA THR A 224 9.04 -78.87 7.15
C THR A 224 9.06 -78.24 5.75
N THR A 225 8.86 -78.99 4.67
CA THR A 225 8.76 -78.38 3.32
C THR A 225 7.73 -79.01 2.38
N ALA A 226 7.06 -80.09 2.76
CA ALA A 226 5.89 -80.60 2.06
C ALA A 226 5.21 -81.63 2.97
N LYS A 227 3.96 -81.38 3.39
CA LYS A 227 3.14 -82.41 4.04
C LYS A 227 2.53 -83.32 2.98
N ALA A 228 3.29 -84.32 2.54
CA ALA A 228 2.74 -85.52 1.94
C ALA A 228 3.06 -86.69 2.88
N TYR A 229 2.02 -87.27 3.47
CA TYR A 229 2.12 -88.51 4.22
C TYR A 229 2.13 -89.71 3.27
N VAL A 230 2.80 -90.77 3.69
CA VAL A 230 2.95 -92.03 2.94
C VAL A 230 1.70 -92.88 3.14
N GLU A 231 1.13 -93.41 2.05
CA GLU A 231 0.18 -94.53 2.07
C GLU A 231 0.84 -95.75 1.42
N THR A 232 0.82 -96.88 2.13
CA THR A 232 1.37 -98.18 1.70
C THR A 232 0.25 -99.18 1.37
N SER A 233 -0.43 -98.95 0.22
CA SER A 233 -1.37 -99.85 -0.53
C SER A 233 -2.78 -100.06 0.09
N PRO A 234 -3.86 -100.42 -0.67
CA PRO A 234 -3.86 -101.16 -1.95
C PRO A 234 -4.74 -100.56 -3.09
N ASP A 235 -4.20 -100.63 -4.30
CA ASP A 235 -4.88 -100.57 -5.61
C ASP A 235 -5.77 -99.35 -5.94
N SER A 236 -5.01 -98.28 -6.21
CA SER A 236 -5.14 -97.36 -7.35
C SER A 236 -6.36 -96.44 -7.41
N LEU A 237 -6.21 -95.28 -6.78
CA LEU A 237 -6.17 -94.00 -7.50
C LEU A 237 -5.11 -93.10 -6.84
N GLY A 238 -3.86 -93.21 -7.32
CA GLY A 238 -2.70 -92.43 -6.88
C GLY A 238 -2.70 -90.99 -7.41
N GLY A 239 -3.82 -90.27 -7.26
CA GLY A 239 -3.96 -88.89 -7.68
C GLY A 239 -3.89 -87.95 -6.48
N SER A 240 -2.68 -87.56 -6.06
CA SER A 240 -2.51 -86.43 -5.14
C SER A 240 -2.97 -85.14 -5.82
N ILE A 241 -4.05 -84.55 -5.34
CA ILE A 241 -4.46 -83.19 -5.72
C ILE A 241 -3.50 -82.25 -5.00
N ALA A 242 -2.45 -81.83 -5.69
CA ALA A 242 -1.67 -80.69 -5.26
C ALA A 242 -2.61 -79.47 -5.25
N GLY A 243 -2.78 -78.84 -4.09
CA GLY A 243 -3.59 -77.64 -3.96
C GLY A 243 -3.12 -76.59 -4.96
N LEU A 244 -3.99 -76.23 -5.90
CA LEU A 244 -3.80 -75.09 -6.78
C LEU A 244 -4.00 -73.83 -5.92
N PHE A 245 -2.91 -73.11 -5.66
CA PHE A 245 -2.92 -71.84 -4.94
C PHE A 245 -2.45 -70.73 -5.88
N SER A 246 -3.32 -69.75 -6.11
CA SER A 246 -2.95 -68.48 -6.72
C SER A 246 -2.00 -67.75 -5.78
N GLY A 247 -0.76 -67.54 -6.23
CA GLY A 247 0.21 -66.74 -5.49
C GLY A 247 -0.24 -65.27 -5.36
N SER A 248 0.27 -64.57 -4.36
CA SER A 248 0.05 -63.13 -4.24
C SER A 248 0.74 -62.40 -5.40
N ALA A 249 -0.03 -61.66 -6.20
CA ALA A 249 0.47 -60.79 -7.25
C ALA A 249 0.04 -59.33 -6.98
N GLY A 250 0.96 -58.37 -7.18
CA GLY A 250 0.71 -56.94 -6.94
C GLY A 250 1.64 -56.31 -5.91
N GLY A 251 1.37 -55.04 -5.58
CA GLY A 251 2.07 -54.29 -4.52
C GLY A 251 1.22 -54.13 -3.26
N LYS A 252 1.69 -53.32 -2.29
CA LYS A 252 0.96 -53.02 -1.04
C LYS A 252 -0.40 -52.36 -1.25
N GLU A 253 -0.56 -51.67 -2.39
CA GLU A 253 -1.73 -50.89 -2.75
C GLU A 253 -2.02 -51.08 -4.25
N THR A 254 -3.31 -51.14 -4.60
CA THR A 254 -3.77 -51.10 -6.00
C THR A 254 -4.15 -49.67 -6.36
N ARG A 255 -3.44 -49.06 -7.31
CA ARG A 255 -3.69 -47.67 -7.74
C ARG A 255 -3.55 -47.49 -9.25
N PRO A 256 -4.31 -46.56 -9.87
CA PRO A 256 -4.08 -46.18 -11.27
C PRO A 256 -2.67 -45.62 -11.47
N ARG A 257 -2.19 -45.64 -12.72
CA ARG A 257 -1.01 -44.85 -13.10
C ARG A 257 -1.26 -43.38 -12.73
N ASN A 258 -0.35 -42.79 -11.97
CA ASN A 258 -0.48 -41.43 -11.46
C ASN A 258 0.86 -40.67 -11.52
N ILE A 259 0.79 -39.34 -11.45
CA ILE A 259 1.91 -38.43 -11.23
C ILE A 259 1.70 -37.79 -9.85
N ALA A 260 2.76 -37.75 -9.05
CA ALA A 260 2.73 -37.05 -7.77
C ALA A 260 2.83 -35.54 -7.99
N VAL A 261 1.97 -34.79 -7.32
CA VAL A 261 1.94 -33.33 -7.29
C VAL A 261 2.02 -32.86 -5.85
N MET A 262 2.46 -31.62 -5.65
CA MET A 262 2.38 -30.98 -4.36
C MET A 262 1.04 -30.26 -4.23
N TRP A 263 0.20 -30.73 -3.32
CA TRP A 263 -1.05 -30.05 -2.99
C TRP A 263 -0.75 -28.85 -2.11
N CYS A 264 -1.15 -27.68 -2.59
CA CYS A 264 -1.04 -26.45 -1.82
C CYS A 264 -2.40 -25.77 -1.68
N ILE A 265 -2.60 -25.07 -0.57
CA ILE A 265 -3.80 -24.28 -0.29
C ILE A 265 -3.48 -22.80 -0.34
N LYS A 266 -4.34 -22.01 -1.01
CA LYS A 266 -4.22 -20.56 -1.04
C LYS A 266 -4.40 -20.02 0.37
N ALA A 267 -3.40 -19.34 0.91
CA ALA A 267 -3.38 -18.94 2.32
C ALA A 267 -3.67 -17.45 2.53
N TRP A 268 -3.31 -16.58 1.58
CA TRP A 268 -3.58 -15.13 1.66
C TRP A 268 -3.69 -14.51 0.27
N ASN A 269 -4.51 -13.48 0.07
CA ASN A 269 -4.68 -12.82 -1.22
C ASN A 269 -3.63 -11.73 -1.50
N GLU A 270 -3.27 -10.94 -0.50
CA GLU A 270 -2.20 -9.95 -0.59
C GLU A 270 -1.02 -10.41 0.26
N PRO A 271 0.24 -10.15 -0.14
CA PRO A 271 1.40 -10.48 0.67
C PRO A 271 1.17 -10.00 2.10
N ILE A 272 0.93 -10.94 3.03
CA ILE A 272 0.88 -10.68 4.47
C ILE A 272 2.28 -10.29 4.90
N ASN A 273 2.69 -9.03 4.67
CA ASN A 273 3.97 -8.44 5.06
C ASN A 273 5.11 -9.47 5.21
N GLN A 274 5.38 -10.24 4.15
CA GLN A 274 6.55 -11.14 4.12
C GLN A 274 7.84 -10.35 3.86
N GLY A 275 7.73 -9.04 3.68
CA GLY A 275 8.85 -8.12 3.83
C GLY A 275 8.80 -7.49 5.22
N ASN A 276 9.85 -7.74 6.00
CA ASN A 276 10.27 -7.17 7.28
C ASN A 276 9.96 -5.67 7.53
N ILE A 277 8.71 -5.22 7.45
CA ILE A 277 8.32 -3.93 8.04
C ILE A 277 7.92 -4.25 9.48
N ASP A 278 8.91 -4.16 10.35
CA ASP A 278 8.68 -4.09 11.78
C ASP A 278 7.93 -2.77 12.06
N VAL A 279 6.60 -2.86 12.12
CA VAL A 279 5.72 -1.73 12.43
C VAL A 279 6.04 -1.16 13.81
N ALA A 280 6.60 -1.95 14.73
CA ALA A 280 7.05 -1.45 16.03
C ALA A 280 8.34 -0.61 15.89
N ALA A 281 9.28 -1.03 15.03
CA ALA A 281 10.46 -0.21 14.69
C ALA A 281 10.09 1.07 13.94
N LEU A 282 9.08 1.04 13.06
CA LEU A 282 8.56 2.25 12.41
C LEU A 282 7.81 3.14 13.40
N ALA A 283 7.00 2.56 14.31
CA ALA A 283 6.31 3.31 15.35
C ALA A 283 7.29 4.05 16.28
N ALA A 284 8.47 3.46 16.56
CA ALA A 284 9.55 4.13 17.29
C ALA A 284 10.16 5.32 16.52
N LEU A 285 10.10 5.32 15.19
CA LEU A 285 10.56 6.44 14.35
C LEU A 285 9.48 7.51 14.11
N VAL A 286 8.20 7.17 14.30
CA VAL A 286 7.04 8.08 14.18
C VAL A 286 6.72 8.76 15.53
N VAL A 287 7.72 8.91 16.40
CA VAL A 287 7.61 9.74 17.62
C VAL A 287 8.02 11.17 17.27
N GLN A 288 7.44 12.16 17.95
CA GLN A 288 7.87 13.55 17.85
C GLN A 288 9.35 13.66 18.23
N ALA A 289 10.18 14.21 17.34
CA ALA A 289 11.58 14.45 17.62
C ALA A 289 11.74 15.44 18.78
N SER A 290 12.70 15.18 19.66
CA SER A 290 13.11 16.08 20.73
C SER A 290 14.63 16.06 20.88
N GLU A 291 15.18 16.85 21.79
CA GLU A 291 16.62 16.83 22.09
C GLU A 291 17.11 15.48 22.63
N VAL A 292 16.20 14.67 23.18
CA VAL A 292 16.51 13.35 23.75
C VAL A 292 16.12 12.23 22.79
N ASN A 293 15.01 12.37 22.07
CA ASN A 293 14.43 11.31 21.25
C ASN A 293 14.62 11.58 19.76
N ARG A 294 15.12 10.57 19.04
CA ARG A 294 15.09 10.56 17.57
C ARG A 294 13.65 10.37 17.10
N GLY A 295 13.23 11.13 16.09
CA GLY A 295 11.85 11.10 15.61
C GLY A 295 11.62 12.01 14.41
N LEU A 296 10.35 12.28 14.10
CA LEU A 296 9.93 13.21 13.05
C LEU A 296 9.57 14.56 13.67
N SER A 297 9.87 15.65 12.96
CA SER A 297 9.46 17.01 13.35
C SER A 297 8.90 17.75 12.14
N ARG A 298 7.85 18.53 12.36
CA ARG A 298 7.22 19.34 11.31
C ARG A 298 8.07 20.57 11.03
N LEU A 299 8.07 21.03 9.78
CA LEU A 299 8.65 22.32 9.43
C LEU A 299 7.80 23.49 9.97
N ALA A 300 8.45 24.41 10.67
CA ALA A 300 7.83 25.62 11.20
C ALA A 300 7.27 26.50 10.08
N ASN A 301 6.11 27.12 10.27
CA ASN A 301 5.60 28.19 9.41
C ASN A 301 6.27 29.54 9.75
N GLN A 302 6.07 30.59 8.94
CA GLN A 302 6.79 31.86 9.15
C GLN A 302 6.38 32.57 10.45
N THR A 303 5.12 32.45 10.85
CA THR A 303 4.59 33.05 12.09
C THR A 303 5.24 32.41 13.31
N GLU A 304 5.37 31.09 13.32
CA GLU A 304 6.04 30.31 14.37
C GLU A 304 7.52 30.71 14.52
N VAL A 305 8.23 30.84 13.40
CA VAL A 305 9.63 31.28 13.38
C VAL A 305 9.78 32.71 13.93
N ASN A 306 8.86 33.61 13.59
CA ASN A 306 8.91 34.99 14.07
C ASN A 306 8.61 35.11 15.57
N ALA A 307 7.72 34.26 16.09
CA ALA A 307 7.39 34.21 17.51
C ALA A 307 8.55 33.66 18.36
N GLY A 308 9.30 32.67 17.85
CA GLY A 308 10.54 32.20 18.46
C GLY A 308 10.35 31.48 19.80
N VAL A 309 9.20 30.84 20.01
CA VAL A 309 8.84 30.14 21.27
C VAL A 309 8.54 28.64 21.09
N ASP A 310 8.66 28.11 19.87
CA ASP A 310 8.30 26.74 19.51
C ASP A 310 9.54 25.83 19.43
N ASP A 311 9.61 24.84 20.32
CA ASP A 311 10.67 23.82 20.36
C ASP A 311 10.29 22.50 19.66
N ALA A 312 9.07 22.41 19.12
CA ALA A 312 8.56 21.20 18.49
C ALA A 312 8.75 21.19 16.96
N THR A 313 9.22 22.27 16.35
CA THR A 313 9.33 22.38 14.88
C THR A 313 10.71 22.76 14.40
N VAL A 314 11.01 22.46 13.14
CA VAL A 314 12.32 22.74 12.52
C VAL A 314 12.24 23.91 11.54
N VAL A 315 13.22 24.82 11.66
CA VAL A 315 13.38 25.98 10.75
C VAL A 315 14.12 25.57 9.48
N THR A 316 13.64 26.02 8.31
CA THR A 316 14.32 25.76 7.03
C THR A 316 15.43 26.78 6.76
N PRO A 317 16.45 26.46 5.94
CA PRO A 317 17.49 27.43 5.56
C PRO A 317 16.95 28.74 4.96
N LYS A 318 15.87 28.67 4.18
CA LYS A 318 15.19 29.86 3.64
C LYS A 318 14.63 30.76 4.76
N LYS A 319 14.04 30.16 5.81
CA LYS A 319 13.50 30.88 6.96
C LYS A 319 14.61 31.42 7.87
N MET A 320 15.73 30.71 7.99
CA MET A 320 16.93 31.24 8.65
C MET A 320 17.47 32.49 7.92
N ARG A 321 17.46 32.49 6.58
CA ARG A 321 17.87 33.65 5.77
C ARG A 321 16.95 34.86 5.93
N PHE A 322 15.65 34.65 6.17
CA PHE A 322 14.69 35.74 6.44
C PHE A 322 14.91 36.44 7.78
N GLY A 323 15.75 35.92 8.67
CA GLY A 323 16.08 36.58 9.92
C GLY A 323 16.84 37.90 9.73
N PHE A 324 17.55 38.09 8.62
CA PHE A 324 18.32 39.30 8.35
C PHE A 324 17.72 40.08 7.18
N ALA A 325 17.45 41.38 7.38
CA ALA A 325 17.13 42.30 6.29
C ALA A 325 18.32 43.24 6.05
N MET A 326 18.79 43.35 4.81
CA MET A 326 19.95 44.17 4.48
C MET A 326 19.77 44.87 3.14
N SER A 327 20.30 46.09 3.05
CA SER A 327 20.39 46.85 1.79
C SER A 327 21.68 47.64 1.78
N PHE A 328 22.38 47.63 0.64
CA PHE A 328 23.64 48.34 0.47
C PHE A 328 23.61 49.13 -0.82
N THR A 329 23.61 50.46 -0.70
CA THR A 329 23.81 51.36 -1.83
C THR A 329 24.98 52.29 -1.55
N ALA A 330 25.43 53.02 -2.57
CA ALA A 330 26.48 54.02 -2.40
C ALA A 330 26.05 55.15 -1.45
N ALA A 331 24.76 55.50 -1.39
CA ALA A 331 24.26 56.63 -0.61
C ALA A 331 23.84 56.23 0.82
N SER A 332 23.26 55.05 1.00
CA SER A 332 22.82 54.55 2.31
C SER A 332 22.60 53.04 2.33
N GLY A 333 22.51 52.47 3.52
CA GLY A 333 22.23 51.06 3.70
C GLY A 333 22.02 50.66 5.15
N TYR A 334 21.63 49.40 5.36
CA TYR A 334 21.34 48.86 6.68
C TYR A 334 21.54 47.35 6.77
N VAL A 335 21.67 46.89 8.00
CA VAL A 335 21.56 45.49 8.43
C VAL A 335 20.64 45.47 9.65
N LEU A 336 19.48 44.84 9.51
CA LEU A 336 18.55 44.54 10.59
C LEU A 336 18.73 43.07 10.99
N PHE A 337 19.07 42.86 12.25
CA PHE A 337 19.18 41.54 12.86
C PHE A 337 17.79 41.00 13.23
N PRO A 338 17.63 39.67 13.29
CA PRO A 338 16.37 39.08 13.67
C PRO A 338 15.92 39.46 15.08
N THR A 339 14.61 39.49 15.31
CA THR A 339 14.01 39.79 16.63
C THR A 339 14.47 38.84 17.72
N TRP A 340 14.71 37.56 17.39
CA TRP A 340 15.24 36.55 18.32
C TRP A 340 16.73 36.75 18.68
N LEU A 341 17.48 37.57 17.93
CA LEU A 341 18.83 38.07 18.32
C LEU A 341 18.77 39.45 18.98
N GLY A 342 17.59 39.86 19.45
CA GLY A 342 17.39 41.16 20.06
C GLY A 342 17.15 42.29 19.05
N GLY A 343 17.06 42.04 17.74
CA GLY A 343 16.57 43.01 16.76
C GLY A 343 17.49 44.21 16.50
N LEU A 344 18.80 44.07 16.71
CA LEU A 344 19.78 45.12 16.48
C LEU A 344 19.68 45.68 15.05
N LEU A 345 19.71 47.00 14.92
CA LEU A 345 19.74 47.69 13.64
C LEU A 345 21.06 48.45 13.51
N ILE A 346 21.73 48.26 12.38
CA ILE A 346 22.91 49.02 12.00
C ILE A 346 22.58 49.69 10.67
N GLN A 347 22.75 51.00 10.59
CA GLN A 347 22.44 51.76 9.37
C GLN A 347 23.54 52.75 9.07
N TYR A 348 23.79 53.01 7.80
CA TYR A 348 24.72 54.04 7.37
C TYR A 348 24.09 54.93 6.30
N GLY A 349 24.64 56.12 6.17
CA GLY A 349 24.31 57.04 5.09
C GLY A 349 25.46 57.97 4.76
N ARG A 350 25.34 58.63 3.61
CA ARG A 350 26.31 59.59 3.11
C ARG A 350 25.60 60.86 2.65
N ALA A 351 26.25 62.00 2.85
CA ALA A 351 25.84 63.26 2.27
C ALA A 351 27.07 64.09 1.89
N THR A 352 26.97 64.81 0.78
CA THR A 352 28.00 65.76 0.34
C THR A 352 27.60 67.16 0.79
N LEU A 353 28.43 67.79 1.63
CA LEU A 353 28.16 69.10 2.20
C LEU A 353 29.19 70.12 1.72
N ALA A 354 28.72 71.34 1.43
CA ALA A 354 29.57 72.51 1.25
C ALA A 354 30.12 72.99 2.60
N GLY A 355 31.04 73.96 2.60
CA GLY A 355 31.52 74.58 3.85
C GLY A 355 30.37 75.27 4.60
N ASP A 356 30.34 75.14 5.92
CA ASP A 356 29.36 75.75 6.83
C ASP A 356 27.89 75.50 6.48
N THR A 357 27.57 74.37 5.82
CA THR A 357 26.19 73.96 5.55
C THR A 357 25.76 72.75 6.37
N PHE A 358 24.44 72.55 6.46
CA PHE A 358 23.82 71.39 7.08
C PHE A 358 23.09 70.55 6.03
N ALA A 359 23.06 69.24 6.24
CA ALA A 359 22.23 68.34 5.42
C ALA A 359 21.43 67.39 6.32
N THR A 360 20.17 67.16 5.97
CA THR A 360 19.37 66.13 6.64
C THR A 360 19.61 64.80 5.96
N LEU A 361 20.14 63.83 6.70
CA LEU A 361 20.21 62.44 6.27
C LEU A 361 18.97 61.70 6.77
N THR A 362 18.24 61.07 5.86
CA THR A 362 17.14 60.16 6.18
C THR A 362 17.65 58.73 6.28
N TRP A 363 17.35 58.05 7.39
CA TRP A 363 17.71 56.64 7.57
C TRP A 363 16.86 55.75 6.64
N PRO A 364 17.45 54.67 6.09
CA PRO A 364 16.70 53.71 5.29
C PRO A 364 15.49 53.09 6.02
N LEU A 365 15.63 52.86 7.32
CA LEU A 365 14.58 52.38 8.22
C LEU A 365 14.48 53.31 9.43
N ALA A 366 13.26 53.51 9.92
CA ALA A 366 13.07 54.17 11.21
C ALA A 366 13.65 53.28 12.33
N TRP A 367 14.39 53.87 13.27
CA TRP A 367 14.85 53.18 14.49
C TRP A 367 13.62 52.72 15.29
N PRO A 368 13.38 51.40 15.43
CA PRO A 368 12.17 50.91 16.10
C PRO A 368 12.03 51.45 17.54
N ASP A 369 13.10 51.48 18.33
CA ASP A 369 13.21 52.12 19.64
C ASP A 369 13.97 53.46 19.58
N ALA A 370 15.29 53.45 19.37
CA ALA A 370 16.14 54.62 19.23
C ALA A 370 17.51 54.29 18.62
N CYS A 371 18.18 55.31 18.05
CA CYS A 371 19.60 55.23 17.73
C CYS A 371 20.41 55.47 19.00
N TYR A 372 21.15 54.45 19.44
CA TYR A 372 21.89 54.49 20.71
C TYR A 372 23.26 55.15 20.58
N ALA A 373 23.90 54.99 19.41
CA ALA A 373 25.17 55.64 19.12
C ALA A 373 25.31 55.94 17.63
N ILE A 374 25.97 57.04 17.33
CA ILE A 374 26.29 57.47 15.97
C ILE A 374 27.75 57.86 15.89
N SER A 375 28.39 57.50 14.80
CA SER A 375 29.77 57.87 14.48
C SER A 375 29.90 58.07 12.98
N GLY A 376 30.91 58.82 12.56
CA GLY A 376 31.09 59.14 11.16
C GLY A 376 32.41 59.85 10.93
N ALA A 377 32.74 59.96 9.66
CA ALA A 377 33.99 60.54 9.21
C ALA A 377 33.73 61.44 8.01
N ALA A 378 34.47 62.54 7.93
CA ALA A 378 34.58 63.31 6.70
C ALA A 378 35.59 62.61 5.79
N HIS A 379 35.19 62.35 4.55
CA HIS A 379 36.04 61.85 3.48
C HIS A 379 36.37 63.01 2.54
N SER A 380 37.66 63.14 2.20
CA SER A 380 38.13 64.03 1.13
C SER A 380 38.91 63.22 0.09
N SER A 381 38.73 63.56 -1.18
CA SER A 381 39.54 63.04 -2.30
C SER A 381 40.80 63.87 -2.56
N ALA A 382 41.05 64.90 -1.73
CA ALA A 382 42.20 65.78 -1.84
C ALA A 382 43.44 65.16 -1.16
N ALA A 383 44.62 65.39 -1.74
CA ALA A 383 45.89 65.03 -1.11
C ALA A 383 45.98 65.67 0.28
N ARG A 384 46.46 64.94 1.30
CA ARG A 384 46.53 65.35 2.72
C ARG A 384 46.88 66.83 2.89
N VAL A 385 45.85 67.67 3.00
CA VAL A 385 45.94 69.01 3.56
C VAL A 385 45.61 68.87 5.04
N ASN A 386 46.05 69.80 5.86
CA ASN A 386 45.71 69.87 7.28
C ASN A 386 44.21 70.23 7.44
N ASP A 387 43.33 69.39 6.89
CA ASP A 387 41.89 69.54 6.82
C ASP A 387 41.34 69.31 8.23
N GLY A 388 41.23 70.38 9.01
CA GLY A 388 40.60 70.36 10.33
C GLY A 388 39.08 70.16 10.23
N VAL A 389 38.56 69.20 9.47
CA VAL A 389 37.11 69.02 9.30
C VAL A 389 36.61 67.97 10.29
N SER A 390 35.66 68.34 11.14
CA SER A 390 34.96 67.41 12.04
C SER A 390 33.52 67.19 11.58
N ALA A 391 33.10 65.93 11.55
CA ALA A 391 31.71 65.56 11.36
C ALA A 391 30.96 65.75 12.68
N GLN A 392 29.91 66.54 12.66
CA GLN A 392 29.01 66.75 13.78
C GLN A 392 27.61 66.26 13.44
N TYR A 393 26.87 65.88 14.48
CA TYR A 393 25.53 65.33 14.36
C TYR A 393 24.61 66.12 15.26
N ARG A 394 23.50 66.59 14.71
CA ARG A 394 22.49 67.37 15.41
C ARG A 394 21.12 66.75 15.22
N ASN A 395 20.24 66.98 16.18
CA ASN A 395 18.82 66.64 16.09
C ASN A 395 18.56 65.19 15.61
N LEU A 396 19.15 64.22 16.29
CA LEU A 396 18.96 62.80 15.99
C LEU A 396 17.51 62.39 16.30
N THR A 397 16.82 61.85 15.31
CA THR A 397 15.46 61.33 15.43
C THR A 397 15.39 59.86 15.01
N LYS A 398 14.21 59.25 15.12
CA LYS A 398 14.00 57.87 14.64
C LYS A 398 14.18 57.73 13.13
N THR A 399 13.98 58.79 12.34
CA THR A 399 13.98 58.72 10.87
C THR A 399 15.09 59.52 10.21
N SER A 400 15.75 60.41 10.95
CA SER A 400 16.79 61.27 10.38
C SER A 400 17.83 61.73 11.38
N VAL A 401 18.92 62.28 10.87
CA VAL A 401 19.92 63.05 11.62
C VAL A 401 20.37 64.24 10.77
N ILE A 402 20.65 65.37 11.40
CA ILE A 402 21.26 66.51 10.72
C ILE A 402 22.78 66.32 10.77
N LEU A 403 23.38 66.23 9.60
CA LEU A 403 24.82 66.23 9.40
C LEU A 403 25.29 67.67 9.33
N ASP A 404 26.33 67.95 10.10
CA ASP A 404 26.97 69.24 10.21
C ASP A 404 28.47 69.07 9.96
N ARG A 405 29.01 69.95 9.13
CA ARG A 405 30.43 70.02 8.85
C ARG A 405 30.99 71.24 9.58
N GLN A 406 31.85 70.99 10.57
CA GLN A 406 32.60 72.07 11.23
C GLN A 406 34.07 72.05 10.78
N ASP A 407 34.51 73.16 10.19
CA ASP A 407 35.91 73.43 9.85
C ASP A 407 36.63 74.06 11.07
N ILE A 408 37.73 73.44 11.51
CA ILE A 408 38.51 73.76 12.73
C ILE A 408 39.67 74.71 12.39
N VAL A 409 40.11 74.77 11.13
CA VAL A 409 41.16 75.68 10.62
C VAL A 409 40.75 76.15 9.22
N GLU A 410 41.07 77.41 8.88
CA GLU A 410 40.72 78.18 7.65
C GLU A 410 39.91 77.42 6.58
N LEU A 411 38.66 77.89 6.38
CA LEU A 411 37.66 77.51 5.37
C LEU A 411 38.24 76.69 4.21
N SER A 412 38.12 75.36 4.28
CA SER A 412 38.51 74.53 3.14
C SER A 412 37.43 74.68 2.06
N ALA A 413 37.76 75.37 0.96
CA ALA A 413 36.83 75.83 -0.07
C ALA A 413 36.23 74.73 -0.97
N GLY A 414 36.12 73.48 -0.50
CA GLY A 414 35.59 72.34 -1.27
C GLY A 414 34.40 71.68 -0.59
N THR A 415 33.63 70.88 -1.33
CA THR A 415 32.64 69.98 -0.73
C THR A 415 33.33 68.78 -0.05
N ARG A 416 32.67 68.21 0.96
CA ARG A 416 33.13 67.03 1.69
C ARG A 416 32.03 65.99 1.76
N ASP A 417 32.43 64.72 1.61
CA ASP A 417 31.52 63.60 1.80
C ASP A 417 31.55 63.19 3.27
N LEU A 418 30.43 63.34 3.96
CA LEU A 418 30.28 62.80 5.31
C LEU A 418 29.69 61.40 5.19
N PHE A 419 30.40 60.41 5.73
CA PHE A 419 29.85 59.08 6.00
C PHE A 419 29.45 59.01 7.46
N VAL A 420 28.27 58.47 7.73
CA VAL A 420 27.77 58.27 9.09
C VAL A 420 27.22 56.86 9.24
N ILE A 421 27.46 56.25 10.38
CA ILE A 421 26.95 54.95 10.79
C ILE A 421 26.30 55.08 12.18
N GLY A 422 25.10 54.53 12.31
CA GLY A 422 24.36 54.44 13.54
C GLY A 422 24.15 52.99 13.95
N ILE A 423 24.06 52.78 15.26
CA ILE A 423 23.67 51.51 15.86
C ILE A 423 22.54 51.77 16.86
N GLY A 424 21.52 50.93 16.82
CA GLY A 424 20.32 51.12 17.62
C GLY A 424 19.38 49.93 17.53
N LYS A 425 18.20 50.11 18.09
CA LYS A 425 17.09 49.16 17.98
C LYS A 425 15.81 49.93 17.79
#